data_AF-A0AAJ1PBU0-F1
#
_entry.id   AF-A0AAJ1PBU0-F1
#
_cell.length_a   1.000
_cell.length_b   1.000
_cell.length_c   1.000
_cell.angle_alpha   90.00
_cell.angle_beta   90.00
_cell.angle_gamma   90.00
#
_symmetry.space_group_name_H-M   'P 1'
#
loop_
_entity.id
_entity.type
_entity.pdbx_description
1 polymer ?
#
loop_
_entity_poly.entity_id
_entity_poly.type
_entity_poly.pdbx_seq_one_letter_code
_entity_poly.pdbx_strand_id
1 'polypeptide(L)'
;MMVTNLCTSPSSTITLSADKWVHITTAPSVEGTRYWISAEVNVTGGTISISGTQGEISARQRVSYVMTINNTAPVSMSYHVESGNPTVTVTGILICTNAEYQANKTLLDSIGYFTGNTMPLA
;
A
#
# COMPACT_ATOMS: atom_id res chain seq x y z
N MET A 1 5.49 -19.82 7.45
CA MET A 1 6.55 -18.86 7.04
C MET A 1 6.17 -17.51 7.62
N MET A 2 7.10 -16.72 8.13
CA MET A 2 6.75 -15.40 8.70
C MET A 2 6.54 -14.38 7.58
N VAL A 3 5.59 -13.46 7.74
CA VAL A 3 5.45 -12.28 6.86
C VAL A 3 6.11 -11.10 7.56
N THR A 4 7.10 -10.50 6.92
CA THR A 4 7.77 -9.30 7.42
C THR A 4 7.15 -8.08 6.78
N ASN A 5 6.59 -7.16 7.58
CA ASN A 5 6.14 -5.88 7.05
C ASN A 5 7.36 -4.98 6.81
N LEU A 6 7.59 -4.64 5.54
CA LEU A 6 8.67 -3.77 5.09
C LEU A 6 8.35 -2.29 5.32
N CYS A 7 7.10 -1.95 5.67
CA CYS A 7 6.76 -0.64 6.18
C CYS A 7 7.18 -0.54 7.64
N THR A 8 8.18 0.31 7.91
CA THR A 8 8.76 0.60 9.23
C THR A 8 7.83 1.41 10.13
N SER A 9 6.78 2.02 9.57
CA SER A 9 5.79 2.80 10.34
C SER A 9 4.38 2.59 9.78
N PRO A 10 3.83 1.36 9.91
CA PRO A 10 2.55 0.99 9.30
C PRO A 10 1.33 1.68 9.94
N SER A 11 1.51 2.24 11.14
CA SER A 11 0.54 3.10 11.82
C SER A 11 0.58 4.56 11.39
N SER A 12 1.54 4.96 10.56
CA SER A 12 1.65 6.34 10.08
C SER A 12 0.45 6.70 9.20
N THR A 13 -0.01 7.94 9.33
CA THR A 13 -0.93 8.56 8.37
C THR A 13 -0.11 9.34 7.36
N ILE A 14 -0.24 8.98 6.09
CA ILE A 14 0.48 9.63 4.98
C ILE A 14 -0.53 10.32 4.08
N THR A 15 -0.34 11.61 3.83
CA THR A 15 -1.11 12.35 2.83
C THR A 15 -0.44 12.24 1.48
N LEU A 16 -1.15 11.74 0.47
CA LEU A 16 -0.62 11.64 -0.88
C LEU A 16 -0.78 12.97 -1.64
N SER A 17 0.02 13.13 -2.69
CA SER A 17 -0.09 14.25 -3.63
C SER A 17 -0.49 13.72 -5.00
N ALA A 18 -1.42 14.40 -5.67
CA ALA A 18 -1.84 14.05 -7.03
C ALA A 18 -0.63 14.02 -7.98
N ASP A 19 -0.57 12.96 -8.80
CA ASP A 19 0.44 12.73 -9.84
C ASP A 19 1.89 12.80 -9.35
N LYS A 20 2.12 12.67 -8.04
CA LYS A 20 3.45 12.67 -7.42
C LYS A 20 3.62 11.41 -6.58
N TRP A 21 4.77 10.77 -6.78
CA TRP A 21 5.18 9.62 -5.96
C TRP A 21 5.55 10.09 -4.56
N VAL A 22 4.82 9.59 -3.56
CA VAL A 22 5.09 9.85 -2.14
C VAL A 22 5.57 8.54 -1.51
N HIS A 23 6.73 8.59 -0.84
CA HIS A 23 7.28 7.43 -0.14
C HIS A 23 6.38 7.00 1.01
N ILE A 24 6.05 5.71 1.04
CA ILE A 24 5.26 5.06 2.09
C ILE A 24 6.08 4.06 2.92
N THR A 25 7.31 3.78 2.50
CA THR A 25 8.36 3.19 3.34
C THR A 25 9.47 4.19 3.59
N THR A 26 10.29 3.95 4.61
CA THR A 26 11.56 4.67 4.80
C THR A 26 12.74 3.90 4.23
N ALA A 27 12.66 2.56 4.20
CA ALA A 27 13.72 1.71 3.68
C ALA A 27 13.70 1.65 2.14
N PRO A 28 14.89 1.65 1.50
CA PRO A 28 15.07 1.31 0.09
C PRO A 28 14.42 -0.02 -0.28
N SER A 29 13.86 -0.07 -1.49
CA SER A 29 13.42 -1.33 -2.08
C SER A 29 14.57 -2.04 -2.79
N VAL A 30 14.40 -3.35 -2.99
CA VAL A 30 15.26 -4.16 -3.85
C VAL A 30 14.76 -4.08 -5.29
N GLU A 31 15.63 -3.64 -6.20
CA GLU A 31 15.36 -3.56 -7.63
C GLU A 31 14.97 -4.92 -8.22
N GLY A 32 14.01 -4.93 -9.14
CA GLY A 32 13.48 -6.13 -9.79
C GLY A 32 12.54 -6.95 -8.90
N THR A 33 12.35 -6.57 -7.64
CA THR A 33 11.51 -7.32 -6.71
C THR A 33 10.04 -6.94 -6.86
N ARG A 34 9.17 -7.96 -6.81
CA ARG A 34 7.72 -7.81 -6.78
C ARG A 34 7.25 -7.69 -5.34
N TYR A 35 6.56 -6.61 -5.03
CA TYR A 35 5.96 -6.36 -3.72
C TYR A 35 4.45 -6.49 -3.77
N TRP A 36 3.87 -7.07 -2.72
CA TRP A 36 2.46 -6.91 -2.41
C TRP A 36 2.31 -5.67 -1.54
N ILE A 37 1.47 -4.73 -1.99
CA ILE A 37 1.19 -3.46 -1.31
C ILE A 37 -0.30 -3.47 -0.96
N SER A 38 -0.62 -3.27 0.31
CA SER A 38 -1.99 -3.16 0.80
C SER A 38 -2.07 -2.01 1.80
N ALA A 39 -3.07 -1.14 1.65
CA ALA A 39 -3.25 -0.01 2.55
C ALA A 39 -4.72 0.40 2.63
N GLU A 40 -5.10 1.03 3.74
CA GLU A 40 -6.37 1.74 3.82
C GLU A 40 -6.19 3.14 3.21
N VAL A 41 -7.03 3.45 2.23
CA VAL A 41 -7.05 4.74 1.54
C VAL A 41 -8.36 5.41 1.88
N ASN A 42 -8.30 6.63 2.39
CA ASN A 42 -9.45 7.48 2.63
C ASN A 42 -9.39 8.72 1.73
N VAL A 43 -10.43 8.87 0.91
CA VAL A 43 -10.59 9.94 -0.06
C VAL A 43 -11.76 10.82 0.34
N THR A 44 -11.57 12.13 0.30
CA THR A 44 -12.63 13.12 0.55
C THR A 44 -12.56 14.24 -0.49
N GLY A 45 -13.70 14.76 -0.93
CA GLY A 45 -13.76 15.93 -1.81
C GLY A 45 -13.57 15.65 -3.30
N GLY A 46 -13.59 14.38 -3.72
CA GLY A 46 -13.45 13.99 -5.11
C GLY A 46 -13.31 12.48 -5.29
N THR A 47 -12.89 12.10 -6.49
CA THR A 47 -12.64 10.71 -6.88
C THR A 47 -11.24 10.60 -7.49
N ILE A 48 -10.55 9.50 -7.20
CA ILE A 48 -9.19 9.22 -7.67
C ILE A 48 -9.07 7.85 -8.32
N SER A 49 -8.00 7.63 -9.06
CA SER A 49 -7.47 6.29 -9.35
C SER A 49 -6.06 6.17 -8.77
N ILE A 50 -5.67 4.96 -8.35
CA ILE A 50 -4.30 4.69 -7.84
C ILE A 50 -3.56 3.81 -8.83
N SER A 51 -2.33 4.19 -9.15
CA SER A 51 -1.45 3.41 -10.04
C SER A 51 -1.29 1.98 -9.53
N GLY A 52 -1.64 0.99 -10.36
CA GLY A 52 -1.58 -0.44 -10.01
C GLY A 52 -2.88 -1.01 -9.45
N THR A 53 -3.90 -0.19 -9.20
CA THR A 53 -5.25 -0.63 -8.81
C THR A 53 -6.21 -0.54 -10.00
N GLN A 54 -7.37 -1.20 -9.89
CA GLN A 54 -8.46 -1.06 -10.86
C GLN A 54 -9.61 -0.28 -10.23
N GLY A 55 -10.18 0.64 -11.02
CA GLY A 55 -11.37 1.39 -10.64
C GLY A 55 -11.07 2.71 -9.91
N GLU A 56 -12.17 3.42 -9.68
CA GLU A 56 -12.21 4.71 -9.03
C GLU A 56 -12.44 4.58 -7.52
N ILE A 57 -11.87 5.50 -6.75
CA ILE A 57 -11.94 5.54 -5.29
C ILE A 57 -12.47 6.89 -4.84
N SER A 58 -13.59 6.89 -4.14
CA SER A 58 -14.25 8.11 -3.66
C SER A 58 -14.51 8.12 -2.15
N ALA A 59 -14.17 7.04 -1.45
CA ALA A 59 -14.38 6.87 -0.01
C ALA A 59 -13.33 5.95 0.61
N ARG A 60 -13.38 5.80 1.94
CA ARG A 60 -12.51 4.88 2.68
C ARG A 60 -12.66 3.45 2.17
N GLN A 61 -11.57 2.86 1.69
CA GLN A 61 -11.49 1.44 1.37
C GLN A 61 -10.06 0.90 1.45
N ARG A 62 -9.95 -0.43 1.58
CA ARG A 62 -8.68 -1.13 1.43
C ARG A 62 -8.37 -1.27 -0.06
N VAL A 63 -7.19 -0.82 -0.47
CA VAL A 63 -6.63 -1.13 -1.79
C VAL A 63 -5.52 -2.14 -1.65
N SER A 64 -5.38 -3.02 -2.63
CA SER A 64 -4.27 -3.98 -2.66
C SER A 64 -3.86 -4.30 -4.08
N TYR A 65 -2.56 -4.32 -4.33
CA TYR A 65 -2.01 -4.56 -5.66
C TYR A 65 -0.57 -5.08 -5.59
N VAL A 66 -0.12 -5.67 -6.69
CA VAL A 66 1.26 -6.11 -6.86
C VAL A 66 1.99 -5.12 -7.75
N MET A 67 3.19 -4.72 -7.34
CA MET A 67 4.05 -3.82 -8.10
C MET A 67 5.47 -4.38 -8.19
N THR A 68 6.04 -4.38 -9.39
CA THR A 68 7.48 -4.60 -9.58
C THR A 68 8.18 -3.25 -9.45
N ILE A 69 9.12 -3.14 -8.52
CA ILE A 69 9.92 -1.91 -8.40
C ILE A 69 11.24 -2.13 -9.15
N ASN A 70 11.55 -1.21 -10.08
CA ASN A 70 12.71 -1.24 -10.97
C ASN A 70 13.77 -0.20 -10.57
N ASN A 71 13.81 0.18 -9.30
CA ASN A 71 14.80 1.08 -8.74
C ASN A 71 15.09 0.68 -7.29
N THR A 72 15.97 1.43 -6.63
CA THR A 72 16.34 1.21 -5.22
C THR A 72 15.78 2.30 -4.30
N ALA A 73 14.80 3.08 -4.76
CA ALA A 73 14.14 4.09 -3.91
C ALA A 73 13.16 3.41 -2.92
N PRO A 74 12.73 4.11 -1.86
CA PRO A 74 11.65 3.63 -1.02
C PRO A 74 10.36 3.39 -1.82
N VAL A 75 9.58 2.40 -1.38
CA VAL A 75 8.27 2.09 -1.98
C VAL A 75 7.38 3.32 -1.88
N SER A 76 6.70 3.64 -2.98
CA SER A 76 5.93 4.88 -3.12
C SER A 76 4.55 4.61 -3.68
N MET A 77 3.63 5.53 -3.40
CA MET A 77 2.28 5.53 -3.97
C MET A 77 1.97 6.91 -4.55
N SER A 78 1.19 6.93 -5.63
CA SER A 78 0.65 8.13 -6.27
C SER A 78 -0.80 7.86 -6.66
N TYR A 79 -1.56 8.93 -6.84
CA TYR A 79 -2.93 8.86 -7.36
C TYR A 79 -3.12 9.88 -8.49
N HIS A 80 -4.06 9.60 -9.38
CA HIS A 80 -4.58 10.54 -10.36
C HIS A 80 -5.95 11.07 -9.92
N VAL A 81 -6.25 12.33 -10.22
CA VAL A 81 -7.56 12.92 -9.92
C VAL A 81 -8.51 12.63 -11.08
N GLU A 82 -9.61 11.93 -10.79
CA GLU A 82 -10.67 11.69 -11.78
C GLU A 82 -11.74 12.79 -11.72
N SER A 83 -12.05 13.28 -10.51
CA SER A 83 -12.96 14.41 -10.33
C SER A 83 -12.80 15.11 -9.00
N GLY A 84 -13.24 16.38 -8.93
CA GLY A 84 -13.23 17.19 -7.72
C GLY A 84 -11.84 17.64 -7.30
N ASN A 85 -11.67 17.90 -6.01
CA ASN A 85 -10.40 18.32 -5.38
C ASN A 85 -10.09 17.39 -4.21
N PRO A 86 -9.67 16.15 -4.49
CA PRO A 86 -9.56 15.12 -3.46
C PRO A 86 -8.43 15.38 -2.49
N THR A 87 -8.68 15.11 -1.21
CA THR A 87 -7.66 14.88 -0.19
C THR A 87 -7.56 13.39 0.06
N VAL A 88 -6.35 12.84 0.02
CA VAL A 88 -6.10 11.40 0.12
C VAL A 88 -5.18 11.13 1.29
N THR A 89 -5.65 10.28 2.21
CA THR A 89 -4.91 9.85 3.39
C THR A 89 -4.76 8.33 3.38
N VAL A 90 -3.56 7.85 3.74
CA VAL A 90 -3.19 6.44 3.71
C VAL A 90 -2.78 6.00 5.11
N THR A 91 -3.33 4.87 5.57
CA THR A 91 -3.08 4.24 6.87
C THR A 91 -3.01 2.72 6.75
N GLY A 92 -2.61 2.01 7.82
CA GLY A 92 -2.72 0.55 7.89
C GLY A 92 -1.92 -0.17 6.80
N ILE A 93 -0.69 0.30 6.56
CA ILE A 93 0.13 -0.09 5.41
C ILE A 93 0.78 -1.46 5.68
N LEU A 94 0.56 -2.40 4.75
CA LEU A 94 1.30 -3.66 4.65
C LEU A 94 2.08 -3.66 3.34
N ILE A 95 3.38 -3.87 3.45
CA ILE A 95 4.26 -4.12 2.31
C ILE A 95 5.08 -5.37 2.62
N CYS A 96 5.04 -6.36 1.75
CA CYS A 96 5.90 -7.54 1.82
C CYS A 96 6.27 -7.98 0.41
N THR A 97 7.20 -8.92 0.27
CA THR A 97 7.47 -9.50 -1.05
C THR A 97 6.24 -10.28 -1.52
N ASN A 98 5.98 -10.30 -2.82
CA ASN A 98 4.86 -11.07 -3.37
C ASN A 98 5.01 -12.57 -3.07
N ALA A 99 6.24 -13.09 -2.97
CA ALA A 99 6.49 -14.47 -2.57
C ALA A 99 6.02 -14.75 -1.13
N GLU A 100 6.35 -13.86 -0.17
CA GLU A 100 5.86 -13.95 1.21
C GLU A 100 4.34 -13.86 1.29
N TYR A 101 3.72 -12.96 0.52
CA TYR A 101 2.27 -12.86 0.45
C TYR A 101 1.64 -14.18 -0.04
N GLN A 102 2.10 -14.74 -1.16
CA GLN A 102 1.54 -15.97 -1.71
C GLN A 102 1.70 -17.16 -0.76
N ALA A 103 2.85 -17.27 -0.09
CA ALA A 103 3.10 -18.33 0.89
C ALA A 103 2.18 -18.26 2.12
N ASN A 104 1.56 -17.10 2.40
CA ASN A 104 0.73 -16.87 3.58
C ASN A 104 -0.69 -16.37 3.24
N LYS A 105 -1.08 -16.48 1.97
CA LYS A 105 -2.29 -15.83 1.43
C LYS A 105 -3.55 -16.16 2.22
N THR A 106 -3.78 -17.43 2.54
CA THR A 106 -4.97 -17.86 3.30
C THR A 106 -5.07 -17.16 4.66
N LEU A 107 -3.95 -17.05 5.39
CA LEU A 107 -3.92 -16.33 6.67
C LEU A 107 -4.19 -14.83 6.44
N LEU A 108 -3.47 -14.22 5.49
CA LEU A 108 -3.55 -12.78 5.23
C LEU A 108 -4.93 -12.34 4.75
N ASP A 109 -5.63 -13.17 3.98
CA ASP A 109 -7.00 -12.91 3.55
C ASP A 109 -8.00 -13.08 4.71
N SER A 110 -7.71 -13.94 5.70
CA SER A 110 -8.60 -14.21 6.83
C SER A 110 -8.60 -13.12 7.91
N ILE A 111 -7.47 -12.45 8.13
CA ILE A 111 -7.32 -11.46 9.20
C ILE A 111 -8.03 -10.13 8.89
N GLY A 112 -8.18 -9.76 7.63
CA GLY A 112 -8.89 -8.54 7.19
C GLY A 112 -8.27 -7.19 7.59
N TYR A 113 -7.51 -7.10 8.69
CA TYR A 113 -6.93 -5.86 9.24
C TYR A 113 -5.44 -6.03 9.60
N PHE A 114 -4.64 -4.96 9.45
CA PHE A 114 -3.20 -4.93 9.78
C PHE A 114 -2.94 -3.83 10.81
N THR A 115 -2.51 -4.20 12.03
CA THR A 115 -2.24 -3.26 13.12
C THR A 115 -0.76 -2.83 13.24
N GLY A 116 0.18 -3.56 12.64
CA GLY A 116 1.56 -3.09 12.48
C GLY A 116 2.69 -4.02 12.94
N ASN A 117 3.89 -3.63 12.47
CA ASN A 117 5.27 -4.15 12.56
C ASN A 117 5.52 -5.62 12.24
N THR A 118 4.78 -6.54 12.84
CA THR A 118 4.99 -7.99 12.69
C THR A 118 3.66 -8.71 12.75
N MET A 119 3.39 -9.52 11.73
CA MET A 119 2.23 -10.41 11.72
C MET A 119 2.44 -11.57 12.71
N PRO A 120 1.39 -12.04 13.41
CA PRO A 120 1.43 -13.34 14.06
C PRO A 120 1.80 -14.42 13.05
N LEU A 121 2.65 -15.35 13.46
CA LEU A 121 2.90 -16.58 12.71
C LEU A 121 1.57 -17.32 12.54
N ALA A 122 1.27 -17.80 11.32
CA ALA A 122 0.30 -18.87 11.13
C ALA A 122 0.72 -20.10 11.93
#